data_AF-A0A960TXI0-F1
#
_entry.id   AF-A0A960TXI0-F1
#
_cell.length_a   1.000
_cell.length_b   1.000
_cell.length_c   1.000
_cell.angle_alpha   90.00
_cell.angle_beta   90.00
_cell.angle_gamma   90.00
#
_symmetry.space_group_name_H-M   'P 1'
#
loop_
_entity.id
_entity.type
_entity.pdbx_description
1 polymer ?
#
loop_
_entity_poly.entity_id
_entity_poly.type
_entity_poly.pdbx_seq_one_letter_code
_entity_poly.pdbx_strand_id
1 'polypeptide(L)'
;MATTPRRASIDIGSNTIRVLVAAGEGPGLQRLEVRRRITRLSGGFDGNLSDAAMQRTLEAAGEFAAFAREQGAEQIRIGCTGVVRRAENRDDFLWEVEKVTDVPPVLLSGEVEADLAGRGARHHLGPTTPELVLVDVGGFSTELSIVGEHTSHIASFDLGVVRLTEDLLTGDPPSPEQLAAARRHCDDILGFYFQRPMPRLIAGIAGTPTTIAAVLQGLTVYDPAKVHRFAAGREA
;
A
#
# COMPACT_ATOMS: atom_id res chain seq x y z
N MET A 1 4.43 34.45 -13.40
CA MET A 1 3.26 33.57 -13.22
C MET A 1 3.51 32.77 -11.97
N ALA A 2 2.59 32.78 -10.99
CA ALA A 2 2.75 31.95 -9.80
C ALA A 2 2.70 30.47 -10.22
N THR A 3 3.74 29.71 -9.91
CA THR A 3 3.76 28.27 -10.15
C THR A 3 2.80 27.59 -9.19
N THR A 4 1.99 26.65 -9.69
CA THR A 4 1.12 25.85 -8.83
C THR A 4 1.99 25.11 -7.80
N PRO A 5 1.68 25.20 -6.50
CA PRO A 5 2.51 24.59 -5.47
C PRO A 5 2.59 23.08 -5.69
N ARG A 6 3.80 22.53 -5.54
CA ARG A 6 4.08 21.10 -5.67
C ARG A 6 4.35 20.51 -4.30
N ARG A 7 3.84 19.30 -4.10
CA ARG A 7 3.99 18.53 -2.86
C ARG A 7 4.41 17.12 -3.21
N ALA A 8 5.08 16.45 -2.28
CA ALA A 8 5.43 15.06 -2.42
C ALA A 8 5.06 14.23 -1.20
N SER A 9 4.70 12.98 -1.45
CA SER A 9 4.57 11.96 -0.42
C SER A 9 5.52 10.81 -0.71
N ILE A 10 6.27 10.37 0.29
CA ILE A 10 7.06 9.15 0.27
C ILE A 10 6.38 8.13 1.18
N ASP A 11 6.12 6.95 0.64
CA ASP A 11 5.47 5.84 1.33
C ASP A 11 6.48 4.69 1.44
N ILE A 12 6.85 4.34 2.66
CA ILE A 12 7.80 3.28 3.00
C ILE A 12 7.02 2.09 3.57
N GLY A 13 6.70 1.14 2.70
CA GLY A 13 6.03 -0.11 3.07
C GLY A 13 6.99 -1.31 3.22
N SER A 14 6.44 -2.46 3.58
CA SER A 14 7.22 -3.69 3.82
C SER A 14 8.01 -4.18 2.61
N ASN A 15 7.46 -4.04 1.40
CA ASN A 15 8.08 -4.59 0.19
C ASN A 15 8.63 -3.50 -0.73
N THR A 16 7.97 -2.35 -0.77
CA THR A 16 8.18 -1.32 -1.79
C THR A 16 8.15 0.05 -1.12
N ILE A 17 9.07 0.92 -1.54
CA ILE A 17 9.04 2.35 -1.29
C ILE A 17 8.52 3.07 -2.53
N ARG A 18 7.73 4.12 -2.34
CA ARG A 18 7.14 4.92 -3.43
C ARG A 18 7.29 6.41 -3.16
N VAL A 19 7.41 7.19 -4.22
CA VAL A 19 7.28 8.65 -4.17
C VAL A 19 6.25 9.10 -5.20
N LEU A 20 5.38 10.02 -4.78
CA LEU A 20 4.42 10.73 -5.61
C LEU A 20 4.73 12.21 -5.51
N VAL A 21 4.90 12.88 -6.65
CA VAL A 21 4.91 14.35 -6.75
C VAL A 21 3.62 14.79 -7.41
N ALA A 22 2.93 15.75 -6.80
CA ALA A 22 1.68 16.28 -7.28
C ALA A 22 1.67 17.82 -7.22
N ALA A 23 0.86 18.45 -8.07
CA ALA A 23 0.61 19.89 -8.08
C ALA A 23 -0.85 20.20 -7.77
N GLY A 24 -1.09 21.31 -7.09
CA GLY A 24 -2.44 21.78 -6.76
C GLY A 24 -2.92 21.27 -5.40
N GLU A 25 -4.21 21.46 -5.12
CA GLU A 25 -4.81 21.16 -3.82
C GLU A 25 -6.23 20.61 -3.97
N GLY A 26 -6.65 19.79 -2.98
CA GLY A 26 -8.00 19.24 -2.91
C GLY A 26 -8.39 18.50 -4.20
N PRO A 27 -9.60 18.76 -4.75
CA PRO A 27 -10.05 18.16 -6.00
C PRO A 27 -9.18 18.49 -7.22
N GLY A 28 -8.43 19.59 -7.18
CA GLY A 28 -7.53 20.02 -8.25
C GLY A 28 -6.13 19.38 -8.20
N LEU A 29 -5.90 18.43 -7.28
CA LEU A 29 -4.61 17.76 -7.14
C LEU A 29 -4.30 16.89 -8.38
N GLN A 30 -3.27 17.28 -9.12
CA GLN A 30 -2.79 16.60 -10.30
C GLN A 30 -1.51 15.82 -9.99
N ARG A 31 -1.53 14.52 -10.28
CA ARG A 31 -0.32 13.68 -10.27
C ARG A 31 0.64 14.14 -11.38
N LEU A 32 1.87 14.45 -11.01
CA LEU A 32 2.94 14.78 -11.95
C LEU A 32 3.85 13.57 -12.18
N GLU A 33 4.46 13.07 -11.11
CA GLU A 33 5.48 12.02 -11.18
C GLU A 33 5.22 10.94 -10.13
N VAL A 34 5.49 9.69 -10.49
CA VAL A 34 5.45 8.56 -9.56
C VAL A 34 6.67 7.68 -9.82
N ARG A 35 7.41 7.36 -8.76
CA ARG A 35 8.47 6.35 -8.79
C ARG A 35 8.23 5.32 -7.68
N ARG A 36 8.68 4.09 -7.94
CA ARG A 36 8.64 2.99 -6.98
C ARG A 36 9.93 2.19 -7.05
N ARG A 37 10.36 1.66 -5.92
CA ARG A 37 11.49 0.72 -5.84
C ARG A 37 11.14 -0.42 -4.89
N ILE A 38 11.41 -1.65 -5.32
CA ILE A 38 11.28 -2.83 -4.47
C ILE A 38 12.54 -2.93 -3.62
N THR A 39 12.42 -2.69 -2.31
CA THR A 39 13.55 -2.74 -1.37
C THR A 39 13.48 -3.95 -0.45
N ARG A 40 12.29 -4.59 -0.34
CA ARG A 40 12.01 -5.72 0.55
C ARG A 40 12.47 -5.43 1.98
N LEU A 41 11.94 -4.36 2.58
CA LEU A 41 12.26 -3.95 3.95
C LEU A 41 11.97 -5.08 4.97
N SER A 42 10.95 -5.90 4.71
CA SER A 42 10.63 -7.08 5.52
C SER A 42 11.48 -8.32 5.24
N GLY A 43 12.46 -8.25 4.34
CA GLY A 43 13.29 -9.39 3.98
C GLY A 43 14.17 -9.81 5.15
N GLY A 44 13.99 -11.05 5.63
CA GLY A 44 14.71 -11.58 6.79
C GLY A 44 14.24 -10.99 8.12
N PHE A 45 12.97 -10.57 8.21
CA PHE A 45 12.38 -10.05 9.43
C PHE A 45 12.20 -11.16 10.48
N ASP A 46 12.79 -10.98 11.64
CA ASP A 46 12.75 -11.90 12.79
C ASP A 46 12.23 -11.23 14.07
N GLY A 47 11.60 -10.06 13.92
CA GLY A 47 11.33 -9.10 15.00
C GLY A 47 12.09 -7.79 14.79
N ASN A 48 13.24 -7.84 14.11
CA ASN A 48 14.00 -6.66 13.71
C ASN A 48 14.04 -6.49 12.19
N LEU A 49 14.14 -5.24 11.74
CA LEU A 49 14.50 -4.92 10.36
C LEU A 49 15.98 -5.28 10.16
N SER A 50 16.28 -6.06 9.12
CA SER A 50 17.66 -6.43 8.82
C SER A 50 18.45 -5.23 8.28
N ASP A 51 19.73 -5.12 8.66
CA ASP A 51 20.62 -4.03 8.22
C ASP A 51 20.64 -3.88 6.69
N ALA A 52 20.75 -5.00 5.98
CA ALA A 52 20.76 -5.02 4.53
C ALA A 52 19.44 -4.48 3.93
N ALA A 53 18.29 -4.75 4.56
CA ALA A 53 17.00 -4.27 4.11
C ALA A 53 16.77 -2.80 4.45
N MET A 54 17.24 -2.36 5.62
CA MET A 54 17.27 -0.96 6.01
C MET A 54 18.12 -0.15 5.04
N GLN A 55 19.36 -0.56 4.78
CA GLN A 55 20.28 0.16 3.90
C GLN A 55 19.68 0.41 2.50
N ARG A 56 19.15 -0.64 1.84
CA ARG A 56 18.50 -0.49 0.53
C ARG A 56 17.32 0.48 0.57
N THR A 57 16.59 0.51 1.68
CA THR A 57 15.41 1.38 1.84
C THR A 57 15.80 2.81 2.14
N LEU A 58 16.84 3.04 2.96
CA LEU A 58 17.40 4.35 3.27
C LEU A 58 18.01 5.01 2.04
N GLU A 59 18.78 4.27 1.25
CA GLU A 59 19.31 4.72 -0.05
C GLU A 59 18.18 5.21 -0.96
N ALA A 60 17.11 4.40 -1.09
CA ALA A 60 15.95 4.75 -1.90
C ALA A 60 15.17 5.96 -1.35
N ALA A 61 15.05 6.08 -0.02
CA ALA A 61 14.37 7.19 0.63
C ALA A 61 15.10 8.51 0.38
N GLY A 62 16.42 8.53 0.54
CA GLY A 62 17.26 9.70 0.24
C GLY A 62 17.15 10.11 -1.23
N GLU A 63 17.25 9.16 -2.16
CA GLU A 63 17.07 9.44 -3.58
C GLU A 63 15.67 9.99 -3.92
N PHE A 64 14.62 9.47 -3.29
CA PHE A 64 13.25 9.93 -3.52
C PHE A 64 12.99 11.31 -2.93
N ALA A 65 13.59 11.63 -1.78
CA ALA A 65 13.53 12.97 -1.19
C ALA A 65 14.28 13.99 -2.07
N ALA A 66 15.47 13.65 -2.56
CA ALA A 66 16.21 14.47 -3.51
C ALA A 66 15.42 14.69 -4.80
N PHE A 67 14.89 13.62 -5.39
CA PHE A 67 14.04 13.68 -6.58
C PHE A 67 12.81 14.57 -6.37
N ALA A 68 12.11 14.46 -5.25
CA ALA A 68 10.96 15.30 -4.95
C ALA A 68 11.34 16.79 -4.91
N ARG A 69 12.49 17.14 -4.31
CA ARG A 69 13.02 18.52 -4.30
C ARG A 69 13.38 19.00 -5.71
N GLU A 70 14.03 18.16 -6.53
CA GLU A 70 14.34 18.47 -7.93
C GLU A 70 13.07 18.71 -8.76
N GLN A 71 11.99 18.00 -8.46
CA GLN A 71 10.68 18.24 -9.06
C GLN A 71 9.98 19.49 -8.50
N GLY A 72 10.62 20.26 -7.63
CA GLY A 72 10.09 21.50 -7.06
C GLY A 72 9.05 21.30 -5.96
N ALA A 73 9.00 20.12 -5.33
CA ALA A 73 8.13 19.91 -4.18
C ALA A 73 8.59 20.76 -2.98
N GLU A 74 7.74 21.67 -2.53
CA GLU A 74 7.99 22.56 -1.39
C GLU A 74 7.69 21.86 -0.06
N GLN A 75 6.87 20.82 -0.08
CA GLN A 75 6.48 20.04 1.08
C GLN A 75 6.62 18.56 0.77
N ILE A 76 7.38 17.85 1.60
CA ILE A 76 7.55 16.40 1.54
C ILE A 76 6.97 15.80 2.82
N ARG A 77 6.16 14.75 2.70
CA ARG A 77 5.64 13.96 3.82
C ARG A 77 6.10 12.51 3.66
N ILE A 78 6.61 11.91 4.72
CA ILE A 78 7.07 10.53 4.72
C ILE A 78 6.19 9.72 5.67
N GLY A 79 5.53 8.69 5.15
CA GLY A 79 4.78 7.70 5.92
C GLY A 79 5.52 6.36 5.94
N CYS A 80 5.63 5.76 7.11
CA CYS A 80 6.13 4.39 7.29
C CYS A 80 4.99 3.48 7.74
N THR A 81 4.88 2.29 7.14
CA THR A 81 3.77 1.36 7.38
C THR A 81 4.24 -0.09 7.52
N GLY A 82 3.29 -1.02 7.64
CA GLY A 82 3.53 -2.46 7.57
C GLY A 82 4.55 -2.97 8.60
N VAL A 83 5.66 -3.53 8.10
CA VAL A 83 6.71 -4.17 8.92
C VAL A 83 7.35 -3.20 9.92
N VAL A 84 7.41 -1.90 9.61
CA VAL A 84 7.98 -0.90 10.52
C VAL A 84 7.18 -0.79 11.81
N ARG A 85 5.85 -0.99 11.77
CA ARG A 85 5.01 -0.99 12.99
C ARG A 85 5.43 -2.09 13.98
N ARG A 86 5.91 -3.20 13.45
CA ARG A 86 6.21 -4.45 14.18
C ARG A 86 7.65 -4.54 14.65
N ALA A 87 8.55 -3.82 14.00
CA ALA A 87 9.98 -3.93 14.28
C ALA A 87 10.32 -3.38 15.67
N GLU A 88 11.13 -4.13 16.41
CA GLU A 88 11.66 -3.70 17.70
C GLU A 88 12.65 -2.54 17.52
N ASN A 89 13.50 -2.60 16.49
CA ASN A 89 14.43 -1.54 16.10
C ASN A 89 13.81 -0.44 15.20
N ARG A 90 12.49 -0.24 15.25
CA ARG A 90 11.81 0.74 14.38
C ARG A 90 12.26 2.18 14.62
N ASP A 91 12.55 2.56 15.87
CA ASP A 91 12.89 3.95 16.20
C ASP A 91 14.26 4.34 15.61
N ASP A 92 15.22 3.41 15.61
CA ASP A 92 16.51 3.57 14.93
C ASP A 92 16.33 3.75 13.42
N PHE A 93 15.46 2.92 12.81
CA PHE A 93 15.16 3.05 11.39
C PHE A 93 14.49 4.40 11.05
N LEU A 94 13.53 4.86 11.85
CA LEU A 94 12.85 6.14 11.65
C LEU A 94 13.83 7.31 11.77
N TRP A 95 14.76 7.24 12.71
CA TRP A 95 15.81 8.25 12.86
C TRP A 95 16.76 8.28 11.67
N GLU A 96 17.19 7.13 11.15
CA GLU A 96 18.02 7.07 9.94
C GLU A 96 17.26 7.58 8.71
N VAL A 97 15.95 7.31 8.60
CA VAL A 97 15.10 7.89 7.53
C VAL A 97 15.10 9.42 7.61
N GLU A 98 14.93 10.00 8.79
CA GLU A 98 14.97 11.44 8.97
C GLU A 98 16.32 12.03 8.54
N LYS A 99 17.44 11.41 8.95
CA LYS A 99 18.79 11.85 8.56
C LYS A 99 19.03 11.87 7.05
N VAL A 100 18.66 10.80 6.35
CA VAL A 100 18.95 10.68 4.90
C VAL A 100 18.00 11.51 4.04
N THR A 101 16.83 11.87 4.59
CA THR A 101 15.82 12.64 3.84
C THR A 101 15.72 14.10 4.25
N ASP A 102 16.19 14.47 5.44
CA ASP A 102 15.94 15.75 6.11
C ASP A 102 14.44 16.03 6.27
N VAL A 103 13.64 14.97 6.48
CA VAL A 103 12.20 15.03 6.68
C VAL A 103 11.80 14.01 7.75
N PRO A 104 11.16 14.43 8.85
CA PRO A 104 10.75 13.52 9.91
C PRO A 104 9.66 12.55 9.39
N PRO A 105 9.89 11.23 9.45
CA PRO A 105 8.88 10.24 9.06
C PRO A 105 7.80 10.10 10.12
N VAL A 106 6.60 9.72 9.68
CA VAL A 106 5.47 9.39 10.56
C VAL A 106 5.18 7.90 10.44
N LEU A 107 5.21 7.19 11.57
CA LEU A 107 4.70 5.82 11.65
C LEU A 107 3.17 5.85 11.63
N LEU A 108 2.56 5.34 10.55
CA LEU A 108 1.11 5.35 10.40
C LEU A 108 0.51 4.09 11.05
N SER A 109 -0.59 4.26 11.80
CA SER A 109 -1.42 3.11 12.19
C SER A 109 -2.09 2.50 10.95
N GLY A 110 -2.53 1.24 11.05
CA GLY A 110 -3.23 0.59 9.94
C GLY A 110 -4.53 1.32 9.57
N GLU A 111 -5.23 1.90 10.54
CA GLU A 111 -6.45 2.67 10.30
C GLU A 111 -6.17 3.99 9.58
N VAL A 112 -5.07 4.68 9.93
CA VAL A 112 -4.67 5.91 9.24
C VAL A 112 -4.24 5.61 7.80
N GLU A 113 -3.51 4.52 7.58
CA GLU A 113 -3.13 4.03 6.25
C GLU A 113 -4.36 3.71 5.40
N ALA A 114 -5.31 2.94 5.95
CA ALA A 114 -6.56 2.59 5.30
C ALA A 114 -7.42 3.83 4.95
N ASP A 115 -7.50 4.81 5.86
CA ASP A 115 -8.21 6.06 5.60
C ASP A 115 -7.56 6.88 4.47
N LEU A 116 -6.23 6.99 4.47
CA LEU A 116 -5.47 7.66 3.41
C LEU A 116 -5.66 6.96 2.06
N ALA A 117 -5.62 5.63 2.04
CA ALA A 117 -5.89 4.83 0.85
C ALA A 117 -7.32 5.06 0.33
N GLY A 118 -8.32 5.07 1.22
CA GLY A 118 -9.71 5.39 0.90
C GLY A 118 -9.87 6.78 0.28
N ARG A 119 -9.22 7.80 0.85
CA ARG A 119 -9.21 9.17 0.31
C ARG A 119 -8.58 9.23 -1.09
N GLY A 120 -7.44 8.54 -1.28
CA GLY A 120 -6.78 8.45 -2.58
C GLY A 120 -7.63 7.74 -3.64
N ALA A 121 -8.26 6.62 -3.28
CA ALA A 121 -9.18 5.89 -4.14
C ALA A 121 -10.36 6.77 -4.56
N ARG A 122 -11.00 7.46 -3.61
CA ARG A 122 -12.12 8.35 -3.88
C ARG A 122 -11.75 9.49 -4.83
N HIS A 123 -10.60 10.13 -4.62
CA HIS A 123 -10.09 11.18 -5.53
C HIS A 123 -10.01 10.66 -6.96
N HIS A 124 -9.55 9.43 -7.14
CA HIS A 124 -9.39 8.83 -8.46
C HIS A 124 -10.70 8.31 -9.06
N LEU A 125 -11.63 7.83 -8.24
CA LEU A 125 -12.91 7.26 -8.67
C LEU A 125 -13.92 8.35 -9.06
N GLY A 126 -13.88 9.49 -8.37
CA GLY A 126 -14.75 10.63 -8.62
C GLY A 126 -16.09 10.53 -7.87
N PRO A 127 -16.83 11.66 -7.78
CA PRO A 127 -17.97 11.81 -6.87
C PRO A 127 -19.21 10.97 -7.23
N THR A 128 -19.28 10.47 -8.46
CA THR A 128 -20.41 9.65 -8.94
C THR A 128 -20.21 8.15 -8.75
N THR A 129 -19.08 7.74 -8.16
CA THR A 129 -18.79 6.32 -7.95
C THR A 129 -19.69 5.79 -6.83
N PRO A 130 -20.44 4.69 -7.06
CA PRO A 130 -21.23 4.06 -6.00
C PRO A 130 -20.33 3.58 -4.87
N GLU A 131 -20.89 3.43 -3.67
CA GLU A 131 -20.13 2.90 -2.55
C GLU A 131 -19.47 1.56 -2.91
N LEU A 132 -18.23 1.40 -2.44
CA LEU A 132 -17.46 0.18 -2.66
C LEU A 132 -16.65 -0.19 -1.44
N VAL A 133 -16.26 -1.46 -1.38
CA VAL A 133 -15.28 -1.95 -0.41
C VAL A 133 -13.90 -1.81 -1.04
N LEU A 134 -13.04 -1.00 -0.45
CA LEU A 134 -11.64 -0.92 -0.81
C LEU A 134 -10.85 -1.97 -0.02
N VAL A 135 -10.07 -2.77 -0.73
CA VAL A 135 -9.23 -3.82 -0.18
C VAL A 135 -7.77 -3.54 -0.54
N ASP A 136 -6.95 -3.18 0.45
CA ASP A 136 -5.51 -3.11 0.28
C ASP A 136 -4.88 -4.43 0.75
N VAL A 137 -4.27 -5.17 -0.17
CA VAL A 137 -3.59 -6.44 0.16
C VAL A 137 -2.09 -6.18 0.24
N GLY A 138 -1.61 -6.02 1.47
CA GLY A 138 -0.21 -5.88 1.79
C GLY A 138 0.52 -7.20 2.02
N GLY A 139 1.80 -7.09 2.39
CA GLY A 139 2.65 -8.24 2.69
C GLY A 139 2.31 -8.88 4.05
N PHE A 140 2.10 -8.05 5.08
CA PHE A 140 1.85 -8.50 6.46
C PHE A 140 0.48 -8.08 7.01
N SER A 141 -0.21 -7.20 6.31
CA SER A 141 -1.53 -6.73 6.68
C SER A 141 -2.43 -6.58 5.45
N THR A 142 -3.73 -6.53 5.71
CA THR A 142 -4.77 -6.23 4.73
C THR A 142 -5.67 -5.21 5.36
N GLU A 143 -5.92 -4.11 4.65
CA GLU A 143 -6.76 -3.03 5.11
C GLU A 143 -8.08 -3.03 4.33
N LEU A 144 -9.18 -2.84 5.06
CA LEU A 144 -10.52 -2.75 4.51
C LEU A 144 -11.14 -1.40 4.87
N SER A 145 -11.81 -0.78 3.91
CA SER A 145 -12.66 0.39 4.16
C SER A 145 -13.85 0.42 3.20
N ILE A 146 -14.92 1.09 3.60
CA ILE A 146 -16.00 1.45 2.69
C ILE A 146 -15.74 2.86 2.18
N VAL A 147 -15.67 2.99 0.86
CA VAL A 147 -15.42 4.26 0.16
C VAL A 147 -16.71 4.70 -0.52
N GLY A 148 -17.26 5.82 -0.04
CA GLY A 148 -18.45 6.48 -0.58
C GLY A 148 -18.29 8.01 -0.53
N GLU A 149 -19.32 8.71 -0.03
CA GLU A 149 -19.22 10.16 0.27
C GLU A 149 -18.22 10.45 1.40
N HIS A 150 -17.90 9.47 2.24
CA HIS A 150 -16.79 9.52 3.18
C HIS A 150 -16.16 8.13 3.26
N THR A 151 -14.90 8.06 3.70
CA THR A 151 -14.30 6.78 4.07
C THR A 151 -14.90 6.35 5.41
N SER A 152 -15.40 5.13 5.51
CA SER A 152 -16.01 4.59 6.72
C SER A 152 -15.65 3.12 6.93
N HIS A 153 -16.02 2.57 8.08
CA HIS A 153 -15.80 1.16 8.42
C HIS A 153 -14.35 0.69 8.20
N ILE A 154 -13.40 1.53 8.60
CA ILE A 154 -11.97 1.26 8.45
C ILE A 154 -11.54 0.14 9.40
N ALA A 155 -10.83 -0.84 8.87
CA ALA A 155 -10.21 -1.92 9.65
C ALA A 155 -8.87 -2.34 9.04
N SER A 156 -7.94 -2.72 9.90
CA SER A 156 -6.65 -3.30 9.53
C SER A 156 -6.55 -4.69 10.14
N PHE A 157 -6.17 -5.68 9.32
CA PHE A 157 -6.05 -7.07 9.72
C PHE A 157 -4.60 -7.52 9.60
N ASP A 158 -4.14 -8.31 10.56
CA ASP A 158 -2.82 -8.97 10.58
C ASP A 158 -2.75 -10.17 9.61
N LEU A 159 -3.19 -9.93 8.38
CA LEU A 159 -3.38 -10.88 7.31
C LEU A 159 -2.74 -10.33 6.04
N GLY A 160 -1.68 -10.94 5.53
CA GLY A 160 -1.02 -10.48 4.32
C GLY A 160 -0.40 -11.63 3.53
N VAL A 161 -0.03 -11.39 2.28
CA VAL A 161 0.43 -12.46 1.37
C VAL A 161 1.74 -13.12 1.81
N VAL A 162 2.68 -12.35 2.39
CA VAL A 162 3.95 -12.90 2.89
C VAL A 162 3.67 -13.78 4.10
N ARG A 163 2.84 -13.26 5.03
CA ARG A 163 2.45 -13.99 6.24
C ARG A 163 1.76 -15.32 5.93
N LEU A 164 0.75 -15.29 5.06
CA LEU A 164 0.05 -16.51 4.63
C LEU A 164 1.01 -17.52 4.00
N THR A 165 1.99 -17.03 3.23
CA THR A 165 2.96 -17.89 2.56
C THR A 165 3.91 -18.55 3.55
N GLU A 166 4.47 -17.78 4.46
CA GLU A 166 5.43 -18.26 5.48
C GLU A 166 4.77 -19.16 6.53
N ASP A 167 3.55 -18.81 6.98
CA ASP A 167 2.87 -19.51 8.07
C ASP A 167 2.09 -20.75 7.60
N LEU A 168 1.46 -20.70 6.42
CA LEU A 168 0.46 -21.70 6.00
C LEU A 168 0.73 -22.35 4.63
N LEU A 169 1.40 -21.67 3.70
CA LEU A 169 1.61 -22.14 2.33
C LEU A 169 3.09 -22.47 2.05
N THR A 170 3.68 -23.30 2.90
CA THR A 170 5.13 -23.62 2.88
C THR A 170 5.56 -24.56 1.74
N GLY A 171 4.63 -25.13 0.98
CA GLY A 171 4.92 -25.97 -0.19
C GLY A 171 5.01 -25.17 -1.49
N ASP A 172 5.76 -25.68 -2.48
CA ASP A 172 5.85 -25.11 -3.83
C ASP A 172 5.61 -26.18 -4.92
N PRO A 173 4.39 -26.30 -5.47
CA PRO A 173 3.18 -25.55 -5.11
C PRO A 173 2.59 -26.00 -3.75
N PRO A 174 1.77 -25.16 -3.08
CA PRO A 174 1.10 -25.52 -1.84
C PRO A 174 0.13 -26.69 -2.02
N SER A 175 -0.01 -27.54 -1.00
CA SER A 175 -0.94 -28.67 -1.01
C SER A 175 -2.41 -28.21 -0.91
N PRO A 176 -3.38 -29.04 -1.34
CA PRO A 176 -4.81 -28.75 -1.14
C PRO A 176 -5.18 -28.47 0.32
N GLU A 177 -4.56 -29.17 1.26
CA GLU A 177 -4.78 -28.98 2.71
C GLU A 177 -4.26 -27.63 3.18
N GLN A 178 -3.08 -27.20 2.69
CA GLN A 178 -2.50 -25.89 2.98
C GLN A 178 -3.39 -24.77 2.44
N LEU A 179 -3.88 -24.91 1.20
CA LEU A 179 -4.83 -23.97 0.60
C LEU A 179 -6.15 -23.89 1.39
N ALA A 180 -6.67 -25.03 1.83
CA ALA A 180 -7.87 -25.07 2.66
C ALA A 180 -7.65 -24.44 4.05
N ALA A 181 -6.47 -24.64 4.64
CA ALA A 181 -6.10 -24.01 5.91
C ALA A 181 -5.96 -22.49 5.78
N ALA A 182 -5.28 -22.01 4.74
CA ALA A 182 -5.17 -20.58 4.46
C ALA A 182 -6.55 -19.93 4.22
N ARG A 183 -7.45 -20.60 3.50
CA ARG A 183 -8.83 -20.12 3.31
C ARG A 183 -9.58 -20.01 4.63
N ARG A 184 -9.56 -21.05 5.47
CA ARG A 184 -10.20 -21.01 6.80
C ARG A 184 -9.63 -19.89 7.65
N HIS A 185 -8.32 -19.70 7.65
CA HIS A 185 -7.67 -18.63 8.39
C HIS A 185 -8.14 -17.23 7.95
N CYS A 186 -8.25 -17.00 6.64
CA CYS A 186 -8.84 -15.77 6.10
C CYS A 186 -10.31 -15.60 6.55
N ASP A 187 -11.12 -16.67 6.46
CA ASP A 187 -12.53 -16.64 6.85
C ASP A 187 -12.71 -16.34 8.35
N ASP A 188 -11.87 -16.91 9.21
CA ASP A 188 -11.90 -16.69 10.66
C ASP A 188 -11.57 -15.23 11.03
N ILE A 189 -10.57 -14.64 10.35
CA ILE A 189 -10.15 -13.25 10.60
C ILE A 189 -11.15 -12.25 10.03
N LEU A 190 -11.58 -12.46 8.78
CA LEU A 190 -12.38 -11.50 8.03
C LEU A 190 -13.88 -11.67 8.25
N GLY A 191 -14.32 -12.84 8.71
CA GLY A 191 -15.73 -13.21 8.79
C GLY A 191 -16.57 -12.18 9.56
N PHE A 192 -16.07 -11.68 10.70
CA PHE A 192 -16.81 -10.68 11.49
C PHE A 192 -17.00 -9.35 10.73
N TYR A 193 -16.04 -8.96 9.88
CA TYR A 193 -16.09 -7.69 9.17
C TYR A 193 -17.24 -7.71 8.15
N PHE A 194 -17.42 -8.85 7.48
CA PHE A 194 -18.44 -9.07 6.44
C PHE A 194 -19.82 -9.49 6.99
N GLN A 195 -20.02 -9.58 8.30
CA GLN A 195 -21.35 -9.85 8.90
C GLN A 195 -22.34 -8.68 8.79
N ARG A 196 -21.87 -7.50 8.36
CA ARG A 196 -22.69 -6.30 8.15
C ARG A 196 -23.13 -6.16 6.69
N PRO A 197 -24.13 -5.31 6.37
CA PRO A 197 -24.42 -4.95 4.98
C PRO A 197 -23.19 -4.34 4.31
N MET A 198 -22.81 -4.87 3.15
CA MET A 198 -21.63 -4.41 2.41
C MET A 198 -22.02 -3.96 0.99
N PRO A 199 -21.32 -2.94 0.44
CA PRO A 199 -21.43 -2.64 -0.97
C PRO A 199 -21.09 -3.85 -1.85
N ARG A 200 -21.74 -3.93 -3.02
CA ARG A 200 -21.52 -5.04 -3.97
C ARG A 200 -20.24 -4.89 -4.78
N LEU A 201 -19.73 -3.67 -4.90
CA LEU A 201 -18.51 -3.38 -5.64
C LEU A 201 -17.31 -3.49 -4.71
N ILE A 202 -16.26 -4.17 -5.17
CA ILE A 202 -14.99 -4.31 -4.46
C ILE A 202 -13.89 -3.75 -5.36
N ALA A 203 -13.06 -2.87 -4.80
CA ALA A 203 -11.87 -2.37 -5.46
C ALA A 203 -10.63 -2.89 -4.72
N GLY A 204 -9.78 -3.66 -5.41
CA GLY A 204 -8.50 -4.08 -4.89
C GLY A 204 -7.39 -3.11 -5.27
N ILE A 205 -6.53 -2.75 -4.30
CA ILE A 205 -5.34 -1.93 -4.52
C ILE A 205 -4.07 -2.67 -4.10
N ALA A 206 -2.91 -2.05 -4.32
CA ALA A 206 -1.58 -2.62 -4.14
C ALA A 206 -1.22 -3.77 -5.12
N GLY A 207 -0.15 -4.51 -4.80
CA GLY A 207 0.56 -5.36 -5.76
C GLY A 207 -0.23 -6.58 -6.20
N THR A 208 -0.90 -7.26 -5.27
CA THR A 208 -1.62 -8.51 -5.57
C THR A 208 -2.81 -8.28 -6.52
N PRO A 209 -3.77 -7.37 -6.23
CA PRO A 209 -4.90 -7.15 -7.13
C PRO A 209 -4.48 -6.58 -8.49
N THR A 210 -3.48 -5.69 -8.52
CA THR A 210 -2.99 -5.12 -9.80
C THR A 210 -2.26 -6.15 -10.65
N THR A 211 -1.57 -7.11 -10.03
CA THR A 211 -0.94 -8.23 -10.75
C THR A 211 -1.99 -9.20 -11.27
N ILE A 212 -3.00 -9.55 -10.46
CA ILE A 212 -4.14 -10.38 -10.90
C ILE A 212 -4.83 -9.73 -12.11
N ALA A 213 -5.11 -8.43 -12.06
CA ALA A 213 -5.71 -7.70 -13.17
C ALA A 213 -4.86 -7.74 -14.46
N ALA A 214 -3.53 -7.67 -14.34
CA ALA A 214 -2.63 -7.80 -15.48
C ALA A 214 -2.63 -9.23 -16.06
N VAL A 215 -2.63 -10.26 -15.19
CA VAL A 215 -2.70 -11.68 -15.59
C VAL A 215 -4.01 -11.99 -16.30
N LEU A 216 -5.16 -11.55 -15.75
CA LEU A 216 -6.48 -11.74 -16.37
C LEU A 216 -6.60 -11.06 -17.75
N GLN A 217 -5.86 -9.97 -17.95
CA GLN A 217 -5.78 -9.29 -19.25
C GLN A 217 -4.74 -9.89 -20.21
N GLY A 218 -3.98 -10.91 -19.79
CA GLY A 218 -2.91 -11.50 -20.59
C GLY A 218 -1.74 -10.54 -20.86
N LEU A 219 -1.50 -9.55 -19.99
CA LEU A 219 -0.42 -8.58 -20.17
C LEU A 219 0.94 -9.24 -19.91
N THR A 220 1.81 -9.25 -20.93
CA THR A 220 3.20 -9.69 -20.80
C THR A 220 4.11 -8.60 -20.21
N VAL A 221 3.70 -7.33 -20.33
CA VAL A 221 4.35 -6.17 -19.74
C VAL A 221 3.29 -5.38 -18.96
N TYR A 222 3.58 -5.07 -17.70
CA TYR A 222 2.66 -4.35 -16.84
C TYR A 222 2.36 -2.95 -17.40
N ASP A 223 1.08 -2.68 -17.65
CA ASP A 223 0.59 -1.38 -18.13
C ASP A 223 -0.40 -0.79 -17.11
N PRO A 224 0.01 0.24 -16.33
CA PRO A 224 -0.85 0.86 -15.33
C PRO A 224 -2.16 1.42 -15.91
N ALA A 225 -2.15 1.90 -17.16
CA ALA A 225 -3.34 2.50 -17.77
C ALA A 225 -4.40 1.44 -18.11
N LYS A 226 -3.97 0.23 -18.47
CA LYS A 226 -4.87 -0.92 -18.70
C LYS A 226 -5.32 -1.58 -17.40
N VAL A 227 -4.47 -1.61 -16.39
CA VAL A 227 -4.78 -2.20 -15.08
C VAL A 227 -5.75 -1.31 -14.28
N HIS A 228 -5.60 0.01 -14.37
CA HIS A 228 -6.44 0.94 -13.62
C HIS A 228 -7.92 0.81 -14.02
N ARG A 229 -8.80 0.62 -13.03
CA ARG A 229 -10.26 0.41 -13.20
C ARG A 229 -10.63 -0.82 -14.03
N PHE A 230 -9.71 -1.75 -14.26
CA PHE A 230 -10.07 -3.05 -14.80
C PHE A 230 -11.07 -3.74 -13.87
N ALA A 231 -12.14 -4.28 -14.44
CA ALA A 231 -13.21 -4.93 -13.71
C ALA A 231 -13.40 -6.35 -14.24
N ALA A 232 -13.56 -7.30 -13.32
CA ALA A 232 -13.80 -8.69 -13.62
C ALA A 232 -14.87 -9.25 -12.67
N GLY A 233 -15.64 -10.22 -13.15
CA GLY A 233 -16.54 -10.99 -12.31
C GLY A 233 -15.78 -11.99 -11.45
N ARG A 234 -16.45 -12.57 -10.44
CA ARG A 234 -15.85 -13.57 -9.53
C ARG A 234 -15.31 -14.82 -10.24
N GLU A 235 -15.88 -15.17 -11.40
CA GLU A 235 -15.55 -16.38 -12.16
C GLU A 235 -14.44 -16.19 -13.20
N ALA A 236 -13.97 -14.95 -13.40
CA ALA A 236 -12.87 -14.63 -14.30
C ALA A 236 -11.53 -15.11 -13.73
#